data_AF-A0A090X267-F1
#
_entry.id   AF-A0A090X267-F1
#
_cell.length_a   1.000
_cell.length_b   1.000
_cell.length_c   1.000
_cell.angle_alpha   90.00
_cell.angle_beta   90.00
_cell.angle_gamma   90.00
#
_symmetry.space_group_name_H-M   'P 1'
#
loop_
_entity.id
_entity.type
_entity.pdbx_description
1 polymer ?
#
loop_
_entity_poly.entity_id
_entity_poly.type
_entity_poly.pdbx_seq_one_letter_code
_entity_poly.pdbx_strand_id
1 'polypeptide(L)' 'MGSKLDYAQQTAANNIPTFIANGKSDNTIIDIIDGKAVGTKVSL' A
#
# COMPACT_ATOMS: atom_id res chain seq x y z
N MET A 1 -12.77 -5.51 0.08
CA MET A 1 -11.37 -5.39 -0.38
C MET A 1 -11.27 -5.10 -1.88
N GLY A 2 -12.20 -5.59 -2.71
CA GLY A 2 -12.16 -5.43 -4.18
C GLY A 2 -11.85 -4.02 -4.68
N SER A 3 -12.60 -3.00 -4.26
CA SER A 3 -12.36 -1.62 -4.74
C SER A 3 -10.98 -1.06 -4.38
N LYS A 4 -10.45 -1.38 -3.18
CA LYS A 4 -9.11 -0.92 -2.78
C LYS A 4 -8.02 -1.56 -3.62
N LEU A 5 -8.17 -2.85 -3.95
CA LEU A 5 -7.22 -3.56 -4.79
C LEU A 5 -7.24 -3.03 -6.24
N ASP A 6 -8.43 -2.76 -6.77
CA ASP A 6 -8.62 -2.19 -8.12
C ASP A 6 -7.91 -0.84 -8.27
N TYR A 7 -8.16 0.12 -7.37
CA TYR A 7 -7.46 1.42 -7.40
C TYR A 7 -5.94 1.30 -7.18
N ALA A 8 -5.51 0.37 -6.31
CA ALA A 8 -4.08 0.14 -6.08
C ALA A 8 -3.38 -0.43 -7.32
N GLN A 9 -4.04 -1.32 -8.06
CA GLN A 9 -3.54 -1.85 -9.34
C GLN A 9 -3.48 -0.76 -10.42
N GLN A 10 -4.54 0.05 -10.56
CA GLN A 10 -4.55 1.18 -11.50
C GLN A 10 -3.44 2.19 -11.21
N THR A 11 -3.14 2.44 -9.93
CA THR A 11 -2.06 3.36 -9.53
C THR A 11 -0.68 2.73 -9.75
N ALA A 12 -0.50 1.46 -9.38
CA ALA A 12 0.73 0.71 -9.64
C ALA A 12 1.08 0.63 -11.14
N ALA A 13 0.07 0.59 -12.02
CA ALA A 13 0.25 0.63 -13.46
C ALA A 13 0.96 1.91 -13.96
N ASN A 14 0.94 2.98 -13.17
CA ASN A 14 1.66 4.23 -13.43
C ASN A 14 3.07 4.25 -12.81
N ASN A 15 3.61 3.10 -12.42
CA ASN A 15 4.89 2.95 -11.70
C ASN A 15 4.91 3.65 -10.33
N ILE A 16 3.74 3.77 -9.69
CA ILE A 16 3.61 4.36 -8.36
C ILE A 16 3.29 3.22 -7.37
N PRO A 17 4.25 2.81 -6.52
CA PRO A 17 4.02 1.80 -5.51
C PRO A 17 2.88 2.21 -4.58
N THR A 18 1.89 1.33 -4.44
CA THR A 18 0.70 1.63 -3.64
C THR A 18 0.58 0.64 -2.50
N PHE A 19 0.25 1.14 -1.31
CA PHE A 19 0.12 0.33 -0.10
C PHE A 19 -1.31 0.36 0.42
N ILE A 20 -1.83 -0.81 0.77
CA ILE A 20 -3.09 -0.97 1.51
C ILE A 20 -2.71 -1.42 2.91
N ALA A 21 -2.88 -0.54 3.89
CA ALA A 21 -2.46 -0.78 5.27
C ALA A 21 -3.61 -0.53 6.28
N ASN A 22 -3.46 -1.08 7.48
CA ASN A 22 -4.41 -0.89 8.57
C ASN A 22 -4.12 0.42 9.31
N GLY A 23 -4.98 1.43 9.17
CA GLY A 23 -4.81 2.72 9.83
C GLY A 23 -4.88 2.72 11.36
N LYS A 24 -5.22 1.58 11.99
CA LYS A 24 -5.20 1.43 13.47
C LYS A 24 -3.85 0.97 14.01
N SER A 25 -2.92 0.59 13.14
CA SER A 25 -1.58 0.15 13.56
C SER A 25 -0.70 1.38 13.79
N ASP A 26 -0.06 1.45 14.96
CA ASP A 26 0.84 2.55 15.32
C ASP A 26 1.96 2.67 14.28
N ASN A 27 2.35 3.92 14.00
CA ASN A 27 3.45 4.24 13.06
C ASN A 27 3.30 3.67 11.64
N THR A 28 2.11 3.23 11.22
CA THR A 28 1.86 2.61 9.89
C THR A 28 2.49 3.37 8.72
N ILE A 29 2.39 4.70 8.72
CA ILE A 29 2.95 5.52 7.62
C ILE A 29 4.49 5.50 7.67
N ILE A 30 5.08 5.63 8.86
CA ILE A 30 6.55 5.60 9.04
C ILE A 30 7.09 4.23 8.64
N ASP A 31 6.43 3.15 9.07
CA ASP A 31 6.85 1.78 8.75
C ASP A 31 6.83 1.48 7.24
N ILE A 32 5.87 2.05 6.49
CA ILE A 32 5.84 1.96 5.03
C ILE A 32 7.04 2.68 4.40
N ILE A 33 7.38 3.88 4.90
CA ILE A 33 8.51 4.67 4.41
C ILE A 33 9.85 4.01 4.74
N ASP A 34 9.96 3.40 5.93
CA ASP A 34 11.13 2.62 6.36
C ASP A 34 11.30 1.30 5.58
N GLY A 35 10.35 0.94 4.71
CA GLY A 35 10.39 -0.28 3.90
C GLY A 35 10.07 -1.56 4.67
N LYS A 36 9.43 -1.46 5.84
CA LYS A 36 8.99 -2.62 6.62
C LYS A 36 7.83 -3.32 5.91
N ALA A 37 7.64 -4.60 6.21
CA ALA A 37 6.53 -5.38 5.68
C ALA A 37 5.20 -4.96 6.35
N VAL A 38 4.47 -4.04 5.72
CA VAL A 38 3.19 -3.51 6.20
C VAL A 38 2.09 -3.76 5.18
N GLY A 39 1.03 -4.46 5.61
CA GLY A 39 -0.18 -4.67 4.80
C GLY A 39 0.10 -5.33 3.44
N THR A 40 -0.54 -4.80 2.40
CA THR A 40 -0.36 -5.27 1.02
C THR A 40 0.30 -4.18 0.18
N LYS A 41 1.48 -4.46 -0.36
CA LYS A 41 2.14 -3.64 -1.38
C LYS A 41 1.71 -4.12 -2.77
N VAL A 42 1.32 -3.18 -3.62
CA VAL A 42 1.02 -3.41 -5.04
C VAL A 42 2.00 -2.57 -5.86
N SER A 43 2.81 -3.24 -6.68
CA SER A 43 3.77 -2.64 -7.60
C SER A 43 3.87 -3.50 -8.86
N LEU A 44 4.20 -2.88 -10.00
CA LEU A 44 4.62 -3.57 -11.22
C LEU A 44 6.03 -4.17 -11.06
#